data_AF-A0A139PXV5-F1
#
_entry.id   AF-A0A139PXV5-F1
#
_cell.length_a   1.000
_cell.length_b   1.000
_cell.length_c   1.000
_cell.angle_alpha   90.00
_cell.angle_beta   90.00
_cell.angle_gamma   90.00
#
_symmetry.space_group_name_H-M   'P 1'
#
loop_
_entity.id
_entity.type
_entity.pdbx_description
1 polymer ?
#
loop_
_entity_poly.entity_id
_entity_poly.type
_entity_poly.pdbx_seq_one_letter_code
_entity_poly.pdbx_strand_id
1 'polypeptide(L)'
;MTEENRKTFIDQSFEDIINNNVKNYISPIVYDVLLSMIFKSKIESFCDDIDPETTITFDVDGSTKSCFRFWGTHSSDKVTQFNNKDNFSKCKDCWCRGMCMECVANMIDGYSSIISEEGKFIECKKQDLMEYCIYKIIELSKDKERLTKLVNNFERFIRYA
;
A
#
# COMPACT_ATOMS: atom_id res chain seq x y z
N MET A 1 12.61 1.82 -11.16
CA MET A 1 13.25 0.77 -10.35
C MET A 1 12.96 -0.57 -11.01
N THR A 2 13.97 -1.43 -11.21
CA THR A 2 13.78 -2.76 -11.81
C THR A 2 13.02 -3.67 -10.85
N GLU A 3 12.45 -4.76 -11.36
CA GLU A 3 11.78 -5.77 -10.53
C GLU A 3 12.73 -6.39 -9.50
N GLU A 4 13.97 -6.67 -9.91
CA GLU A 4 15.01 -7.20 -9.04
C GLU A 4 15.26 -6.30 -7.83
N ASN A 5 15.44 -4.99 -8.06
CA ASN A 5 15.64 -4.03 -6.97
C ASN A 5 14.44 -4.00 -6.00
N ARG A 6 13.22 -4.26 -6.50
CA ARG A 6 12.02 -4.35 -5.64
C ARG A 6 12.02 -5.62 -4.80
N LYS A 7 12.44 -6.75 -5.35
CA LYS A 7 12.62 -8.01 -4.61
C LYS A 7 13.70 -7.88 -3.53
N THR A 8 14.84 -7.29 -3.87
CA THR A 8 15.89 -6.97 -2.88
C THR A 8 15.37 -6.08 -1.76
N PHE A 9 14.54 -5.07 -2.09
CA PHE A 9 13.95 -4.21 -1.06
C PHE A 9 12.94 -4.96 -0.16
N ILE A 10 12.18 -5.91 -0.72
CA ILE A 10 11.32 -6.81 0.06
C ILE A 10 12.16 -7.63 1.05
N ASP A 11 13.25 -8.24 0.58
CA ASP A 11 14.14 -9.04 1.44
C ASP A 11 14.75 -8.21 2.56
N GLN A 12 15.27 -7.01 2.24
CA GLN A 12 15.81 -6.08 3.23
C GLN A 12 14.75 -5.66 4.26
N SER A 13 13.51 -5.46 3.83
CA SER A 13 12.42 -5.07 4.72
C SER A 13 12.12 -6.15 5.76
N PHE A 14 12.17 -7.43 5.37
CA PHE A 14 12.03 -8.53 6.33
C PHE A 14 13.14 -8.51 7.37
N GLU A 15 14.39 -8.32 6.95
CA GLU A 15 15.54 -8.23 7.87
C GLU A 15 15.41 -7.02 8.80
N ASP A 16 14.95 -5.88 8.29
CA ASP A 16 14.75 -4.68 9.11
C ASP A 16 13.69 -4.89 10.18
N ILE A 17 12.58 -5.56 9.85
CA ILE A 17 11.54 -5.87 10.85
C ILE A 17 12.05 -6.90 11.87
N ILE A 18 12.68 -7.99 11.42
CA ILE A 18 13.20 -9.04 12.31
C ILE A 18 14.23 -8.48 13.28
N ASN A 19 15.10 -7.58 12.81
CA ASN A 19 16.14 -6.93 13.63
C ASN A 19 15.65 -5.66 14.34
N ASN A 20 14.37 -5.29 14.19
CA ASN A 20 13.75 -4.12 14.81
C ASN A 20 14.44 -2.78 14.45
N ASN A 21 14.84 -2.64 13.18
CA ASN A 21 15.45 -1.43 12.61
C ASN A 21 14.38 -0.39 12.23
N VAL A 22 13.61 0.11 13.21
CA VAL A 22 12.42 0.96 12.99
C VAL A 22 12.69 2.26 12.21
N LYS A 23 13.94 2.74 12.18
CA LYS A 23 14.33 3.94 11.41
C LYS A 23 14.28 3.73 9.90
N ASN A 24 14.33 2.48 9.44
CA ASN A 24 14.37 2.15 8.03
C ASN A 24 12.96 2.16 7.44
N TYR A 25 12.85 2.57 6.18
CA TYR A 25 11.61 2.40 5.41
C TYR A 25 11.50 0.95 4.96
N ILE A 26 10.30 0.40 5.05
CA ILE A 26 9.99 -0.93 4.52
C ILE A 26 9.25 -0.82 3.20
N SER A 27 9.33 -1.88 2.41
CA SER A 27 8.60 -2.03 1.15
C SER A 27 7.10 -1.93 1.40
N PRO A 28 6.36 -1.10 0.63
CA PRO A 28 4.90 -1.08 0.69
C PRO A 28 4.27 -2.46 0.45
N ILE A 29 4.93 -3.32 -0.35
CA ILE A 29 4.46 -4.69 -0.58
C ILE A 29 4.53 -5.52 0.71
N VAL A 30 5.62 -5.39 1.49
CA VAL A 30 5.76 -6.09 2.78
C VAL A 30 4.74 -5.54 3.77
N TYR A 31 4.56 -4.21 3.80
CA TYR A 31 3.56 -3.56 4.64
C TYR A 31 2.15 -4.08 4.37
N ASP A 32 1.69 -4.02 3.12
CA ASP A 32 0.35 -4.45 2.69
C ASP A 32 0.09 -5.92 3.06
N VAL A 33 1.04 -6.80 2.76
CA VAL A 33 0.92 -8.25 3.01
C VAL A 33 0.90 -8.54 4.52
N LEU A 34 1.83 -7.97 5.29
CA LEU A 34 1.89 -8.24 6.73
C LEU A 34 0.70 -7.63 7.48
N LEU A 35 0.26 -6.44 7.10
CA LEU A 35 -0.93 -5.81 7.67
C LEU A 35 -2.15 -6.72 7.48
N SER A 36 -2.38 -7.23 6.27
CA SER A 36 -3.49 -8.13 6.00
C SER A 36 -3.35 -9.47 6.70
N MET A 37 -2.18 -10.12 6.64
CA MET A 37 -2.01 -11.47 7.19
C MET A 37 -2.01 -11.51 8.72
N ILE A 38 -1.38 -10.54 9.38
CA ILE A 38 -1.27 -10.49 10.85
C ILE A 38 -2.59 -10.06 11.47
N PHE A 39 -3.19 -8.98 10.96
CA PHE A 39 -4.40 -8.38 11.53
C PHE A 39 -5.69 -8.89 10.89
N LYS A 40 -5.59 -9.79 9.90
CA LYS A 40 -6.73 -10.31 9.12
C LYS A 40 -7.56 -9.19 8.49
N SER A 41 -6.90 -8.07 8.17
CA SER A 41 -7.55 -6.92 7.55
C SER A 41 -7.79 -7.19 6.07
N LYS A 42 -8.90 -6.63 5.57
CA LYS A 42 -9.26 -6.64 4.16
C LYS A 42 -9.55 -5.21 3.73
N ILE A 43 -8.96 -4.82 2.61
CA ILE A 43 -9.03 -3.45 2.09
C ILE A 43 -9.92 -3.45 0.85
N GLU A 44 -11.02 -2.70 0.92
CA GLU A 44 -12.00 -2.58 -0.17
C GLU A 44 -11.65 -1.43 -1.15
N SER A 45 -11.11 -0.32 -0.63
CA SER A 45 -10.67 0.83 -1.41
C SER A 45 -9.17 0.76 -1.73
N PHE A 46 -8.61 1.66 -2.54
CA PHE A 46 -7.15 1.74 -2.69
C PHE A 46 -6.46 2.43 -1.52
N CYS A 47 -7.12 3.39 -0.88
CA CYS A 47 -6.59 4.20 0.20
C CYS A 47 -7.73 4.60 1.14
N ASP A 48 -7.69 4.13 2.38
CA ASP A 48 -8.73 4.45 3.36
C ASP A 48 -8.62 5.91 3.85
N ASP A 49 -7.43 6.51 3.79
CA ASP A 49 -7.19 7.91 4.19
C ASP A 49 -7.77 8.95 3.22
N ILE A 50 -8.23 8.55 2.03
CA ILE A 50 -8.81 9.47 1.03
C ILE A 50 -10.29 9.19 0.79
N ASP A 51 -10.94 8.46 1.70
CA ASP A 51 -12.37 8.21 1.63
C ASP A 51 -13.17 9.51 1.90
N PRO A 52 -13.92 10.01 0.92
CA PRO A 52 -14.69 11.25 1.06
C PRO A 52 -15.85 11.13 2.07
N GLU A 53 -16.25 9.92 2.47
CA GLU A 53 -17.30 9.72 3.47
C GLU A 53 -16.78 9.83 4.91
N THR A 54 -15.50 9.51 5.13
CA THR A 54 -14.95 9.39 6.50
C THR A 54 -13.77 10.31 6.78
N THR A 55 -13.13 10.88 5.75
CA THR A 55 -11.88 11.63 5.92
C THR A 55 -11.98 13.05 5.38
N ILE A 56 -11.69 14.02 6.26
CA ILE A 56 -11.59 15.43 5.92
C ILE A 56 -10.25 15.95 6.45
N THR A 57 -9.49 16.59 5.58
CA THR A 57 -8.28 17.35 5.95
C THR A 57 -8.50 18.82 5.65
N PHE A 58 -7.77 19.68 6.36
CA PHE A 58 -7.85 21.13 6.20
C PHE A 58 -6.53 21.67 5.69
N ASP A 59 -6.59 22.44 4.61
CA ASP A 59 -5.45 23.17 4.08
C ASP A 59 -5.15 24.41 4.95
N VAL A 60 -4.02 25.07 4.71
CA VAL A 60 -3.57 26.24 5.49
C VAL A 60 -4.52 27.43 5.41
N ASP A 61 -5.35 27.50 4.37
CA ASP A 61 -6.39 28.51 4.19
C ASP A 61 -7.76 28.12 4.81
N GLY A 62 -7.83 26.94 5.44
CA GLY A 62 -9.05 26.40 6.03
C GLY A 62 -9.97 25.67 5.04
N SER A 63 -9.61 25.57 3.76
CA SER A 63 -10.38 24.80 2.79
C SER A 63 -10.30 23.30 3.07
N THR A 64 -11.40 22.60 2.82
CA THR A 64 -11.46 21.15 3.01
C THR A 64 -10.88 20.41 1.80
N LYS A 65 -10.09 19.38 2.10
CA LYS A 65 -9.47 18.50 1.11
C LYS A 65 -9.67 17.05 1.54
N SER A 66 -9.84 16.15 0.58
CA SER A 66 -9.97 14.71 0.82
C SER A 66 -8.67 14.05 1.27
N CYS A 67 -7.52 14.66 1.02
CA CYS A 67 -6.21 14.16 1.46
C CYS A 67 -5.23 15.32 1.64
N PHE A 68 -4.29 15.17 2.58
CA PHE A 68 -3.21 16.14 2.78
C PHE A 68 -2.32 16.34 1.55
N ARG A 69 -2.29 15.36 0.64
CA ARG A 69 -1.59 15.47 -0.65
C ARG A 69 -2.17 16.54 -1.57
N PHE A 70 -3.42 16.97 -1.33
CA PHE A 70 -4.08 18.02 -2.10
C PHE A 70 -4.02 19.40 -1.43
N TRP A 71 -3.23 19.56 -0.37
CA TRP A 71 -2.98 20.87 0.22
C TRP A 71 -2.18 21.74 -0.76
N GLY A 72 -2.59 23.00 -0.92
CA GLY A 72 -2.04 23.95 -1.89
C GLY A 72 -2.42 23.69 -3.34
N THR A 73 -3.23 22.67 -3.63
CA THR A 73 -3.66 22.31 -4.99
C THR A 73 -5.18 22.22 -5.12
N HIS A 74 -5.67 21.92 -6.34
CA HIS A 74 -7.09 21.79 -6.60
C HIS A 74 -7.66 20.51 -5.97
N SER A 75 -8.86 20.60 -5.38
CA SER A 75 -9.63 19.40 -5.05
C SER A 75 -10.02 18.70 -6.35
N SER A 76 -9.85 17.38 -6.40
CA SER A 76 -10.24 16.58 -7.56
C SER A 76 -11.51 15.78 -7.26
N ASP A 77 -12.57 16.04 -8.02
CA ASP A 77 -13.83 15.29 -7.93
C ASP A 77 -13.67 13.81 -8.34
N LYS A 78 -12.48 13.45 -8.87
CA LYS A 78 -12.15 12.09 -9.31
C LYS A 78 -11.84 11.13 -8.16
N VAL A 79 -11.74 11.58 -6.91
CA VAL A 79 -11.39 10.72 -5.76
C VAL A 79 -12.30 9.51 -5.65
N THR A 80 -13.62 9.69 -5.68
CA THR A 80 -14.59 8.59 -5.60
C THR A 80 -14.45 7.60 -6.75
N GLN A 81 -14.15 8.11 -7.96
CA GLN A 81 -13.93 7.28 -9.14
C GLN A 81 -12.64 6.44 -9.00
N PHE A 82 -11.56 7.05 -8.52
CA PHE A 82 -10.26 6.39 -8.48
C PHE A 82 -10.06 5.50 -7.25
N ASN A 83 -10.64 5.84 -6.10
CA ASN A 83 -10.48 5.06 -4.87
C ASN A 83 -11.30 3.76 -4.85
N ASN A 84 -12.16 3.54 -5.85
CA ASN A 84 -12.94 2.32 -5.98
C ASN A 84 -12.26 1.31 -6.93
N LYS A 85 -11.79 0.20 -6.37
CA LYS A 85 -11.13 -0.89 -7.11
C LYS A 85 -12.04 -1.54 -8.17
N ASP A 86 -13.35 -1.53 -7.97
CA ASP A 86 -14.31 -2.18 -8.89
C ASP A 86 -14.46 -1.42 -10.21
N ASN A 87 -14.04 -0.16 -10.24
CA ASN A 87 -14.00 0.63 -11.48
C ASN A 87 -12.89 0.18 -12.44
N PHE A 88 -11.97 -0.69 -12.00
CA PHE A 88 -10.86 -1.19 -12.79
C PHE A 88 -10.98 -2.70 -12.94
N SER A 89 -11.34 -3.18 -14.14
CA SER A 89 -11.58 -4.61 -14.41
C SER A 89 -10.42 -5.51 -13.99
N LYS A 90 -9.17 -5.09 -14.23
CA LYS A 90 -7.97 -5.82 -13.81
C LYS A 90 -7.81 -5.93 -12.28
N CYS A 91 -8.36 -4.99 -11.51
CA CYS A 91 -8.33 -5.02 -10.05
C CYS A 91 -9.49 -5.85 -9.47
N LYS A 92 -10.65 -5.84 -10.13
CA LYS A 92 -11.84 -6.60 -9.72
C LYS A 92 -11.56 -8.09 -9.57
N ASP A 93 -10.84 -8.68 -10.53
CA ASP A 93 -10.52 -10.11 -10.56
C ASP A 93 -9.13 -10.43 -9.97
N CYS A 94 -8.48 -9.46 -9.34
CA CYS A 94 -7.12 -9.62 -8.83
C CYS A 94 -7.10 -10.42 -7.52
N TRP A 95 -6.26 -11.46 -7.42
CA TRP A 95 -6.18 -12.30 -6.22
C TRP A 95 -5.69 -11.54 -4.99
N CYS A 96 -4.89 -10.49 -5.16
CA CYS A 96 -4.40 -9.66 -4.07
C CYS A 96 -5.26 -8.41 -3.80
N ARG A 97 -6.46 -8.30 -4.41
CA ARG A 97 -7.38 -7.15 -4.27
C ARG A 97 -7.61 -6.74 -2.82
N GLY A 98 -7.81 -7.70 -1.93
CA GLY A 98 -8.09 -7.46 -0.51
C GLY A 98 -6.89 -7.00 0.33
N MET A 99 -5.67 -7.03 -0.22
CA MET A 99 -4.44 -6.62 0.47
C MET A 99 -3.82 -5.37 -0.15
N CYS A 100 -4.00 -5.19 -1.46
CA CYS A 100 -3.34 -4.14 -2.23
C CYS A 100 -3.87 -2.75 -1.86
N MET A 101 -2.98 -1.87 -1.43
CA MET A 101 -3.24 -0.42 -1.36
C MET A 101 -2.59 0.29 -2.54
N GLU A 102 -3.02 1.51 -2.88
CA GLU A 102 -2.31 2.39 -3.81
C GLU A 102 -2.66 3.86 -3.53
N CYS A 103 -1.70 4.75 -3.75
CA CYS A 103 -1.93 6.17 -3.52
C CYS A 103 -2.81 6.76 -4.63
N VAL A 104 -4.08 7.02 -4.32
CA VAL A 104 -5.05 7.62 -5.24
C VAL A 104 -4.62 9.03 -5.67
N ALA A 105 -4.01 9.81 -4.77
CA ALA A 105 -3.47 11.13 -5.12
C ALA A 105 -2.41 11.02 -6.23
N ASN A 106 -1.54 10.01 -6.18
CA ASN A 106 -0.57 9.78 -7.26
C ASN A 106 -1.24 9.40 -8.59
N MET A 107 -2.38 8.71 -8.56
CA MET A 107 -3.15 8.43 -9.78
C MET A 107 -3.75 9.72 -10.35
N ILE A 108 -4.34 10.55 -9.48
CA ILE A 108 -4.98 11.81 -9.87
C ILE A 108 -3.97 12.82 -10.42
N ASP A 109 -2.79 12.91 -9.80
CA ASP A 109 -1.72 13.85 -10.21
C ASP A 109 -0.84 13.31 -11.36
N GLY A 110 -1.17 12.14 -11.93
CA GLY A 110 -0.45 11.56 -13.07
C GLY A 110 0.92 10.94 -12.75
N TYR A 111 1.26 10.77 -11.46
CA TYR A 111 2.51 10.14 -11.01
C TYR A 111 2.43 8.60 -10.90
N SER A 112 1.23 8.03 -10.96
CA SER A 112 1.04 6.59 -10.88
C SER A 112 1.50 5.89 -12.17
N SER A 113 2.18 4.76 -12.00
CA SER A 113 2.56 3.87 -13.09
C SER A 113 1.54 2.76 -13.36
N ILE A 114 0.48 2.67 -12.55
CA ILE A 114 -0.52 1.59 -12.63
C ILE A 114 -1.80 2.06 -13.30
N ILE A 115 -2.27 3.26 -12.95
CA ILE A 115 -3.49 3.88 -13.50
C ILE A 115 -3.14 5.33 -13.82
N SER A 116 -3.39 5.77 -15.06
CA SER A 116 -3.14 7.15 -15.49
C SER A 116 -4.12 8.16 -14.89
N GLU A 117 -3.84 9.46 -15.02
CA GLU A 117 -4.71 10.55 -14.55
C GLU A 117 -6.10 10.61 -15.22
N GLU A 118 -6.26 9.92 -16.35
CA GLU A 118 -7.54 9.72 -17.04
C GLU A 118 -8.25 8.42 -16.64
N GLY A 119 -7.70 7.66 -15.69
CA GLY A 119 -8.29 6.42 -15.19
C GLY A 119 -8.04 5.21 -16.09
N LYS A 120 -7.03 5.27 -16.98
CA LYS A 120 -6.67 4.12 -17.83
C LYS A 120 -5.65 3.24 -17.11
N PHE A 121 -5.92 1.94 -17.07
CA PHE A 121 -4.98 0.98 -16.51
C PHE A 121 -3.76 0.82 -17.43
N ILE A 122 -2.57 1.09 -16.90
CA ILE A 122 -1.28 0.98 -17.59
C ILE A 122 -0.73 -0.43 -17.39
N GLU A 123 -0.06 -0.68 -16.26
CA GLU A 123 0.56 -1.96 -15.92
C GLU A 123 0.64 -2.13 -14.39
N CYS A 124 0.44 -3.34 -13.87
CA CYS A 124 0.61 -3.60 -12.43
C CYS A 124 1.49 -4.83 -12.20
N LYS A 125 2.60 -4.62 -11.49
CA LYS A 125 3.55 -5.67 -11.07
C LYS A 125 3.39 -6.07 -9.59
N LYS A 126 2.33 -5.60 -8.92
CA LYS A 126 2.13 -5.88 -7.49
C LYS A 126 1.80 -7.34 -7.23
N GLN A 127 1.12 -8.01 -8.15
CA GLN A 127 0.80 -9.44 -8.02
C GLN A 127 2.07 -10.26 -7.87
N ASP A 128 3.02 -10.15 -8.79
CA ASP A 128 4.28 -10.90 -8.76
C ASP A 128 5.11 -10.61 -7.50
N LEU A 129 5.09 -9.36 -7.03
CA LEU A 129 5.83 -8.95 -5.84
C LEU A 129 5.15 -9.39 -4.55
N MET A 130 3.82 -9.38 -4.49
CA MET A 130 3.07 -9.92 -3.35
C MET A 130 3.20 -11.43 -3.29
N GLU A 131 3.19 -12.12 -4.42
CA GLU A 131 3.47 -13.55 -4.49
C GLU A 131 4.89 -13.84 -3.98
N TYR A 132 5.90 -13.11 -4.46
CA TYR A 132 7.27 -13.21 -3.94
C TYR A 132 7.33 -12.99 -2.42
N CYS A 133 6.68 -11.94 -1.92
CA CYS A 133 6.60 -11.64 -0.49
C CYS A 133 6.00 -12.81 0.31
N ILE A 134 4.92 -13.43 -0.18
CA ILE A 134 4.30 -14.59 0.46
C ILE A 134 5.26 -15.79 0.46
N TYR A 135 5.97 -16.06 -0.64
CA TYR A 135 6.99 -17.12 -0.67
C TYR A 135 8.07 -16.90 0.40
N LYS A 136 8.56 -15.66 0.56
CA LYS A 136 9.53 -15.33 1.61
C LYS A 136 8.98 -15.57 3.02
N ILE A 137 7.70 -15.28 3.26
CA ILE A 137 7.06 -15.58 4.55
C ILE A 137 6.97 -17.09 4.79
N ILE A 138 6.64 -17.88 3.77
CA ILE A 138 6.60 -19.36 3.85
C ILE A 138 8.00 -19.94 4.10
N GLU A 139 9.03 -19.37 3.47
CA GLU A 139 10.42 -19.74 3.76
C GLU A 139 10.79 -19.43 5.21
N LEU A 140 10.46 -18.22 5.66
CA LEU A 140 10.72 -17.76 7.02
C LEU A 140 9.97 -18.57 8.07
N SER A 141 8.79 -19.11 7.74
CA SER A 141 7.99 -19.89 8.70
C SER A 141 8.66 -21.20 9.15
N LYS A 142 9.72 -21.64 8.44
CA LYS A 142 10.58 -22.75 8.86
C LYS A 142 11.48 -22.39 10.04
N ASP A 143 11.74 -21.10 10.27
CA ASP A 143 12.45 -20.56 11.43
C ASP A 143 11.46 -19.87 12.37
N LYS A 144 11.03 -20.61 13.40
CA LYS A 144 10.03 -20.14 14.35
C LYS A 144 10.49 -18.90 15.13
N GLU A 145 11.77 -18.80 15.46
CA GLU A 145 12.29 -17.65 16.21
C GLU A 145 12.19 -16.39 15.37
N ARG A 146 12.67 -16.46 14.13
CA ARG A 146 12.63 -15.32 13.22
C ARG A 146 11.22 -14.93 12.82
N LEU A 147 10.33 -15.90 12.57
CA LEU A 147 8.91 -15.62 12.32
C LEU A 147 8.26 -14.90 13.50
N THR A 148 8.55 -15.32 14.73
CA THR A 148 8.03 -14.67 15.94
C THR A 148 8.51 -13.23 16.04
N LYS A 149 9.79 -12.97 15.75
CA LYS A 149 10.35 -11.61 15.70
C LYS A 149 9.67 -10.77 14.63
N LEU A 150 9.46 -11.31 13.43
CA LEU A 150 8.77 -10.61 12.34
C LEU A 150 7.39 -10.12 12.80
N VAL A 151 6.56 -11.02 13.33
CA VAL A 151 5.19 -10.70 13.75
C VAL A 151 5.19 -9.68 14.90
N ASN A 152 5.99 -9.90 15.93
CA ASN A 152 5.98 -9.05 17.13
C ASN A 152 6.60 -7.67 16.90
N ASN A 153 7.58 -7.56 15.99
CA ASN A 153 8.23 -6.29 15.72
C ASN A 153 7.46 -5.45 14.69
N PHE A 154 6.65 -6.08 13.81
CA PHE A 154 5.96 -5.38 12.72
C PHE A 154 5.06 -4.24 13.21
N GLU A 155 4.43 -4.38 14.38
CA GLU A 155 3.61 -3.34 15.00
C GLU A 155 4.34 -1.99 15.08
N ARG A 156 5.65 -1.99 15.31
CA ARG A 156 6.48 -0.77 15.42
C ARG A 156 6.74 -0.09 14.08
N PHE A 157 6.47 -0.77 12.97
CA PHE A 157 6.59 -0.25 11.62
C PHE A 157 5.25 0.26 11.08
N ILE A 158 4.15 0.06 11.82
CA ILE A 158 2.84 0.60 11.47
C ILE A 158 2.87 2.11 11.70
N ARG A 159 2.64 2.87 10.63
CA ARG A 159 2.73 4.34 10.66
C ARG A 159 1.40 5.03 10.98
N TYR A 160 0.36 4.26 11.26
CA TYR A 160 -0.97 4.74 11.66
C TYR A 160 -1.55 3.74 12.68
N ALA A 161 -1.38 4.04 13.96
CA ALA A 161 -2.06 3.40 15.09
C ALA A 161 -2.69 4.48 15.95
#